data_AF-A0A845RAU4-F1
#
_entry.id   AF-A0A845RAU4-F1
#
_cell.length_a   1.000
_cell.length_b   1.000
_cell.length_c   1.000
_cell.angle_alpha   90.00
_cell.angle_beta   90.00
_cell.angle_gamma   90.00
#
_symmetry.space_group_name_H-M   'P 1'
#
loop_
_entity.id
_entity.type
_entity.pdbx_description
1 polymer ?
#
loop_
_entity_poly.entity_id
_entity_poly.type
_entity_poly.pdbx_seq_one_letter_code
_entity_poly.pdbx_strand_id
1 'polypeptide(L)'
;MKNQFTYKPEILVEMAQEYLQAENDARIFYRQHRPFPGAMLDLRTVEDHASYERHDKESSCTWSAFVSACRLVNADPDAVMATVKAMNRYEKRERWQVCAHLPSGYDWHNHEDRKDTLRRFWSVPDPDADYFQSTGRRKPWTVEQKAV
;
A
#
# COMPACT_ATOMS: atom_id res chain seq x y z
N MET A 1 40.46 1.17 17.84
CA MET A 1 39.11 1.79 17.81
C MET A 1 38.33 1.11 16.70
N LYS A 2 37.18 0.48 16.99
CA LYS A 2 36.31 -0.06 15.94
C LYS A 2 35.64 1.13 15.27
N ASN A 3 35.82 1.29 13.95
CA ASN A 3 35.08 2.29 13.18
C ASN A 3 33.59 1.97 13.33
N GLN A 4 32.90 2.74 14.17
CA GLN A 4 31.46 2.63 14.33
C GLN A 4 30.87 3.28 13.08
N PHE A 5 30.48 2.47 12.11
CA PHE A 5 29.72 2.95 10.96
C PHE A 5 28.39 3.50 11.49
N THR A 6 28.29 4.82 11.61
CA THR A 6 27.04 5.49 11.96
C THR A 6 26.15 5.45 10.74
N TYR A 7 25.40 4.37 10.59
CA TYR A 7 24.38 4.27 9.56
C TYR A 7 23.14 5.07 9.94
N LYS A 8 22.50 5.70 8.96
CA LYS A 8 21.24 6.43 9.09
C LYS A 8 20.07 5.45 8.91
N PRO A 9 19.34 5.06 9.99
CA PRO A 9 18.24 4.11 9.90
C PRO A 9 17.17 4.49 8.87
N GLU A 10 17.03 5.80 8.60
CA GLU A 10 16.10 6.36 7.61
C GLU A 10 16.29 5.76 6.22
N ILE A 11 17.53 5.48 5.81
CA ILE A 11 17.82 4.92 4.49
C ILE A 11 17.25 3.49 4.36
N LEU A 12 17.24 2.70 5.44
CA LEU A 12 16.69 1.34 5.41
C LEU A 12 15.17 1.39 5.34
N VAL A 13 14.58 2.40 5.99
CA VAL A 13 13.15 2.68 5.95
C VAL A 13 12.74 3.10 4.54
N GLU A 14 13.47 4.02 3.91
CA GLU A 14 13.22 4.46 2.53
C GLU A 14 13.29 3.28 1.55
N MET A 15 14.35 2.47 1.59
CA MET A 15 14.48 1.29 0.71
C MET A 15 13.38 0.25 0.94
N ALA A 16 12.97 0.04 2.19
CA ALA A 16 11.84 -0.83 2.51
C ALA A 16 10.52 -0.26 1.97
N GLN A 17 10.33 1.07 2.03
CA GLN A 17 9.16 1.74 1.45
C GLN A 17 9.14 1.66 -0.07
N GLU A 18 10.27 1.85 -0.74
CA GLU A 18 10.42 1.66 -2.20
C GLU A 18 10.03 0.25 -2.62
N TYR A 19 10.50 -0.77 -1.90
CA TYR A 19 10.08 -2.16 -2.15
C TYR A 19 8.57 -2.35 -1.96
N LEU A 20 7.99 -1.83 -0.87
CA LEU A 20 6.55 -1.95 -0.63
C LEU A 20 5.71 -1.25 -1.70
N GLN A 21 6.20 -0.14 -2.24
CA GLN A 21 5.55 0.56 -3.35
C GLN A 21 5.63 -0.27 -4.64
N ALA A 22 6.81 -0.79 -4.99
CA ALA A 22 6.99 -1.65 -6.15
C ALA A 22 6.14 -2.94 -6.05
N GLU A 23 6.04 -3.55 -4.87
CA GLU A 23 5.16 -4.71 -4.63
C GLU A 23 3.68 -4.35 -4.82
N ASN A 24 3.28 -3.16 -4.38
CA ASN A 24 1.90 -2.70 -4.53
C ASN A 24 1.54 -2.43 -6.00
N ASP A 25 2.42 -1.77 -6.75
CA ASP A 25 2.22 -1.49 -8.17
C ASP A 25 2.13 -2.80 -8.97
N ALA A 26 3.04 -3.75 -8.70
CA ALA A 26 2.98 -5.09 -9.29
C ALA A 26 1.67 -5.81 -8.92
N ARG A 27 1.22 -5.71 -7.66
CA ARG A 27 -0.04 -6.32 -7.21
C ARG A 27 -1.26 -5.71 -7.90
N ILE A 28 -1.29 -4.40 -8.12
CA ILE A 28 -2.37 -3.73 -8.86
C ILE A 28 -2.39 -4.24 -10.31
N PHE A 29 -1.22 -4.30 -10.96
CA PHE A 29 -1.10 -4.87 -12.30
C PHE A 29 -1.60 -6.32 -12.36
N TYR A 30 -1.17 -7.18 -11.43
CA TYR A 30 -1.60 -8.57 -11.39
C TYR A 30 -3.10 -8.73 -11.17
N ARG A 31 -3.72 -7.85 -10.37
CA ARG A 31 -5.18 -7.87 -10.18
C ARG A 31 -5.93 -7.53 -11.47
N GLN A 32 -5.43 -6.59 -12.26
CA GLN A 32 -6.06 -6.22 -13.54
C GLN A 32 -5.97 -7.36 -14.56
N HIS A 33 -4.88 -8.12 -14.54
CA HIS A 33 -4.59 -9.18 -15.51
C HIS A 33 -4.91 -10.58 -14.97
N ARG A 34 -5.58 -10.69 -13.82
CA ARG A 34 -6.02 -11.94 -13.22
C ARG A 34 -7.54 -11.92 -13.06
N PRO A 35 -8.31 -12.54 -13.98
CA PRO A 35 -9.77 -12.43 -14.00
C PRO A 35 -10.44 -13.06 -12.77
N PHE A 36 -9.80 -14.06 -12.16
CA PHE A 36 -10.28 -14.72 -10.93
C PHE A 36 -9.13 -15.00 -9.96
N PRO A 37 -9.36 -14.96 -8.64
CA PRO A 37 -8.34 -15.33 -7.66
C PRO A 37 -7.78 -16.74 -7.94
N GLY A 38 -6.46 -16.83 -8.14
CA GLY A 38 -5.77 -18.09 -8.46
C GLY A 38 -5.70 -18.45 -9.94
N ALA A 39 -6.35 -17.68 -10.83
CA ALA A 39 -6.17 -17.85 -12.27
C ALA A 39 -4.74 -17.49 -12.71
N MET A 40 -4.30 -18.04 -13.85
CA MET A 40 -3.07 -17.57 -14.49
C MET A 40 -3.22 -16.10 -14.91
N LEU A 41 -2.09 -15.41 -15.01
CA LEU A 41 -2.02 -14.07 -15.58
C LEU A 41 -2.39 -14.14 -17.07
N ASP A 42 -3.38 -13.36 -17.47
CA ASP A 42 -3.83 -13.21 -18.86
C ASP A 42 -3.18 -11.95 -19.44
N LEU A 43 -2.02 -12.13 -20.07
CA LEU A 43 -1.27 -11.08 -20.76
C LEU A 43 -1.60 -11.19 -22.25
N ARG A 44 -2.38 -10.23 -22.78
CA ARG A 44 -2.96 -10.35 -24.13
C ARG A 44 -2.15 -9.61 -25.18
N THR A 45 -1.40 -8.60 -24.75
CA THR A 45 -0.63 -7.72 -25.63
C THR A 45 0.86 -7.76 -25.32
N VAL A 46 1.68 -7.34 -26.29
CA VAL A 46 3.13 -7.24 -26.09
C VAL A 46 3.45 -6.20 -25.01
N GLU A 47 2.64 -5.15 -24.92
CA GLU A 47 2.70 -4.13 -23.88
C GLU A 47 2.43 -4.70 -22.48
N ASP A 48 1.47 -5.62 -22.34
CA ASP A 48 1.20 -6.30 -21.06
C ASP A 48 2.40 -7.16 -20.64
N HIS A 49 3.02 -7.85 -21.58
CA HIS A 49 4.23 -8.65 -21.32
C HIS A 49 5.41 -7.77 -20.88
N ALA A 50 5.67 -6.67 -21.58
CA ALA A 50 6.71 -5.72 -21.19
C ALA A 50 6.45 -5.08 -19.82
N SER A 51 5.19 -4.77 -19.52
CA SER A 51 4.77 -4.22 -18.23
C SER A 51 4.92 -5.24 -17.11
N TYR A 52 4.56 -6.50 -17.34
CA TYR A 52 4.77 -7.60 -16.41
C TYR A 52 6.25 -7.76 -16.06
N GLU A 53 7.13 -7.86 -17.06
CA GLU A 53 8.57 -8.00 -16.86
C GLU A 53 9.16 -6.82 -16.09
N ARG A 54 8.68 -5.61 -16.36
CA ARG A 54 9.09 -4.41 -15.63
C ARG A 54 8.70 -4.47 -14.16
N HIS A 55 7.43 -4.76 -13.85
CA HIS A 55 6.96 -4.83 -12.47
C HIS A 55 7.64 -5.96 -11.67
N ASP A 56 7.84 -7.12 -12.27
CA ASP A 56 8.56 -8.24 -11.66
C ASP A 56 10.01 -7.87 -11.35
N LYS A 57 10.70 -7.25 -12.31
CA LYS A 57 12.07 -6.79 -12.15
C LYS A 57 12.21 -5.69 -11.10
N GLU A 58 11.35 -4.69 -11.11
CA GLU A 58 11.36 -3.59 -10.14
C GLU A 58 11.15 -4.11 -8.71
N SER A 59 10.18 -5.02 -8.49
CA SER A 59 9.94 -5.63 -7.18
C SER A 59 11.13 -6.50 -6.72
N SER A 60 11.68 -7.32 -7.61
CA SER A 60 12.83 -8.18 -7.28
C SER A 60 14.11 -7.37 -7.00
N CYS A 61 14.38 -6.32 -7.78
CA CYS A 61 15.55 -5.46 -7.61
C CYS A 61 15.48 -4.66 -6.31
N THR A 62 14.33 -4.05 -6.01
CA THR A 62 14.14 -3.27 -4.78
C THR A 62 14.25 -4.16 -3.54
N TRP A 63 13.69 -5.37 -3.57
CA TRP A 63 13.87 -6.36 -2.50
C TRP A 63 15.35 -6.73 -2.30
N SER A 64 16.04 -7.05 -3.40
CA SER A 64 17.45 -7.46 -3.36
C SER A 64 18.35 -6.34 -2.85
N ALA A 65 18.09 -5.10 -3.25
CA ALA A 65 18.79 -3.92 -2.78
C ALA A 65 18.57 -3.70 -1.27
N PHE A 66 17.32 -3.77 -0.81
CA PHE A 66 16.97 -3.65 0.60
C PHE A 66 17.67 -4.72 1.46
N VAL A 67 17.58 -6.00 1.09
CA VAL A 67 18.23 -7.09 1.83
C VAL A 67 19.74 -6.91 1.86
N SER A 68 20.34 -6.46 0.77
CA SER A 68 21.79 -6.19 0.70
C SER A 68 22.18 -5.04 1.62
N ALA A 69 21.39 -3.97 1.66
CA ALA A 69 21.60 -2.84 2.57
C ALA A 69 21.49 -3.28 4.04
N CYS A 70 20.49 -4.09 4.40
CA CYS A 70 20.36 -4.65 5.75
C CYS A 70 21.59 -5.48 6.15
N ARG A 71 22.11 -6.31 5.24
CA ARG A 71 23.31 -7.12 5.47
C ARG A 71 24.56 -6.27 5.71
N LEU A 72 24.72 -5.16 4.97
CA LEU A 72 25.86 -4.26 5.14
C LEU A 72 25.94 -3.65 6.55
N VAL A 73 24.79 -3.42 7.17
CA VAL A 73 24.69 -2.79 8.50
C VAL A 73 24.38 -3.80 9.61
N ASN A 74 24.41 -5.09 9.29
CA ASN A 74 24.06 -6.19 10.20
C ASN A 74 22.67 -6.01 10.87
N ALA A 75 21.71 -5.52 10.10
CA ALA A 75 20.30 -5.44 10.49
C ALA A 75 19.54 -6.66 9.97
N ASP A 76 18.55 -7.12 10.74
CA ASP A 76 17.60 -8.15 10.31
C ASP A 76 16.58 -7.56 9.33
N PRO A 77 16.55 -7.99 8.06
CA PRO A 77 15.61 -7.48 7.06
C PRO A 77 14.14 -7.66 7.47
N ASP A 78 13.82 -8.76 8.16
CA ASP A 78 12.45 -9.08 8.55
C ASP A 78 11.95 -8.11 9.65
N ALA A 79 12.79 -7.84 10.65
CA ALA A 79 12.50 -6.87 11.70
C ALA A 79 12.32 -5.45 11.14
N VAL A 80 13.17 -5.03 10.21
CA VAL A 80 13.07 -3.71 9.57
C VAL A 80 11.78 -3.60 8.76
N MET A 81 11.48 -4.61 7.93
CA MET A 81 10.26 -4.66 7.13
C MET A 81 8.99 -4.66 8.00
N ALA A 82 8.98 -5.42 9.10
CA ALA A 82 7.87 -5.44 10.06
C ALA A 82 7.66 -4.06 10.70
N THR A 83 8.76 -3.37 11.05
CA THR A 83 8.72 -2.03 11.63
C THR A 83 8.14 -1.02 10.65
N VAL A 84 8.59 -1.01 9.40
CA VAL A 84 8.05 -0.11 8.35
C VAL A 84 6.58 -0.39 8.09
N LYS A 85 6.17 -1.67 8.01
CA LYS A 85 4.74 -2.03 7.92
C LYS A 85 3.94 -1.54 9.12
N ALA A 86 4.52 -1.59 10.33
CA ALA A 86 3.88 -1.07 11.54
C ALA A 86 3.77 0.46 11.51
N MET A 87 4.79 1.17 11.03
CA MET A 87 4.76 2.63 10.83
C MET A 87 3.66 3.03 9.84
N ASN A 88 3.57 2.35 8.69
CA ASN A 88 2.51 2.62 7.70
C ASN A 88 1.11 2.33 8.28
N ARG A 89 0.95 1.31 9.12
CA ARG A 89 -0.31 1.03 9.84
C ARG A 89 -0.62 2.09 10.89
N TYR A 90 0.39 2.57 11.60
CA TYR A 90 0.26 3.61 12.61
C TYR A 90 -0.20 4.92 11.96
N GLU A 91 0.45 5.35 10.87
CA GLU A 91 0.05 6.53 10.11
C GLU A 91 -1.39 6.41 9.59
N LYS A 92 -1.75 5.24 9.04
CA LYS A 92 -3.15 4.96 8.67
C LYS A 92 -4.07 5.09 9.88
N ARG A 93 -3.72 4.53 11.04
CA ARG A 93 -4.53 4.58 12.27
C ARG A 93 -4.67 6.00 12.82
N GLU A 94 -3.61 6.80 12.84
CA GLU A 94 -3.69 8.22 13.19
C GLU A 94 -4.61 8.97 12.23
N ARG A 95 -4.52 8.71 10.93
CA ARG A 95 -5.48 9.26 9.96
C ARG A 95 -6.92 8.86 10.28
N TRP A 96 -7.18 7.59 10.61
CA TRP A 96 -8.51 7.13 11.05
C TRP A 96 -8.96 7.79 12.35
N GLN A 97 -8.05 7.98 13.32
CA GLN A 97 -8.35 8.61 14.60
C GLN A 97 -8.62 10.11 14.44
N VAL A 98 -7.80 10.84 13.68
CA VAL A 98 -8.04 12.26 13.34
C VAL A 98 -9.38 12.40 12.60
N CYS A 99 -9.69 11.53 11.64
CA CYS A 99 -10.98 11.55 10.95
C CYS A 99 -12.18 11.22 11.85
N ALA A 100 -12.01 10.39 12.89
CA ALA A 100 -13.06 10.12 13.87
C ALA A 100 -13.34 11.32 14.80
N HIS A 101 -12.38 12.24 14.95
CA HIS A 101 -12.51 13.44 15.80
C HIS A 101 -12.83 14.71 15.01
N LEU A 102 -12.88 14.65 13.67
CA LEU A 102 -13.29 15.79 12.86
C LEU A 102 -14.83 15.93 12.94
N PRO A 103 -15.35 17.09 13.37
CA PRO A 103 -16.79 17.30 13.43
C PRO A 103 -17.39 17.14 12.03
N SER A 104 -18.29 16.18 11.89
CA SER A 104 -19.03 15.94 10.64
C SER A 104 -20.52 16.16 10.88
N GLY A 105 -21.21 16.74 9.89
CA GLY A 105 -22.62 17.10 9.98
C GLY A 105 -22.86 18.60 10.22
N TYR A 106 -24.14 18.96 10.39
CA TYR A 106 -24.55 20.33 10.63
C TYR A 106 -24.20 20.75 12.07
N ASP A 107 -23.36 21.76 12.22
CA ASP A 107 -23.06 22.37 13.50
C ASP A 107 -24.23 23.24 13.92
N TRP A 108 -25.09 22.71 14.79
CA TRP A 108 -26.28 23.40 15.26
C TRP A 108 -25.97 24.67 16.08
N HIS A 109 -24.78 24.78 16.68
CA HIS A 109 -24.39 25.95 17.46
C HIS A 109 -23.91 27.10 16.58
N ASN A 110 -23.21 26.80 15.49
CA ASN A 110 -22.70 27.81 14.56
C ASN A 110 -23.55 27.96 13.29
N HIS A 111 -24.60 27.14 13.13
CA HIS A 111 -25.43 27.04 11.92
C HIS A 111 -24.62 26.84 10.64
N GLU A 112 -23.49 26.13 10.76
CA GLU A 112 -22.62 25.80 9.64
C GLU A 112 -22.80 24.34 9.25
N ASP A 113 -23.18 24.11 8.00
CA ASP A 113 -23.15 22.77 7.43
C ASP A 113 -21.70 22.40 7.15
N ARG A 114 -21.08 21.60 8.02
CA ARG A 114 -19.70 21.10 7.85
C ARG A 114 -19.70 19.99 6.80
N LYS A 115 -20.17 20.31 5.59
CA LYS A 115 -20.08 19.52 4.37
C LYS A 115 -18.68 19.68 3.80
N ASP A 116 -17.75 18.81 4.19
CA ASP A 116 -16.88 18.15 3.19
C ASP A 116 -15.79 17.24 3.75
N THR A 117 -15.59 17.10 5.06
CA THR A 117 -14.41 16.36 5.55
C THR A 117 -14.51 14.85 5.33
N LEU A 118 -15.68 14.25 5.57
CA LEU A 118 -15.95 12.86 5.21
C LEU A 118 -16.04 12.69 3.68
N ARG A 119 -16.64 13.64 2.96
CA ARG A 119 -16.76 13.54 1.49
C ARG A 119 -15.40 13.63 0.80
N ARG A 120 -14.47 14.47 1.27
CA ARG A 120 -13.07 14.52 0.80
C ARG A 120 -12.27 13.25 1.18
N PHE A 121 -12.65 12.60 2.28
CA PHE A 121 -12.09 11.31 2.70
C PHE A 121 -12.57 10.15 1.79
N TRP A 122 -13.86 10.14 1.42
CA TRP A 122 -14.45 9.18 0.48
C TRP A 122 -14.26 9.55 -1.01
N SER A 123 -13.86 10.79 -1.33
CA SER A 123 -13.67 11.23 -2.72
C SER A 123 -12.39 10.69 -3.36
N VAL A 124 -11.45 10.21 -2.55
CA VAL A 124 -10.36 9.35 -3.01
C VAL A 124 -10.74 7.95 -2.57
N PRO A 125 -11.47 7.17 -3.39
CA PRO A 125 -11.73 5.78 -3.05
C PRO A 125 -10.38 5.09 -2.85
N ASP A 126 -10.17 4.56 -1.65
CA ASP A 126 -9.04 3.66 -1.39
C ASP A 126 -9.24 2.45 -2.33
N PRO A 127 -8.36 2.23 -3.32
CA PRO A 127 -8.54 1.14 -4.29
C PRO A 127 -8.52 -0.24 -3.62
N ASP A 128 -8.07 -0.33 -2.37
CA ASP A 128 -8.11 -1.54 -1.56
C ASP A 128 -9.32 -1.62 -0.61
N ALA A 129 -10.18 -0.59 -0.52
CA ALA A 129 -11.38 -0.62 0.33
C ALA A 129 -12.35 -1.74 -0.09
N ASP A 130 -12.36 -2.05 -1.38
CA ASP A 130 -13.18 -3.12 -1.95
C ASP A 130 -12.67 -4.51 -1.64
N TYR A 131 -11.51 -4.65 -0.99
CA TYR A 131 -10.85 -5.92 -0.76
C TYR A 131 -10.65 -6.18 0.74
N PHE A 132 -10.73 -7.44 1.15
CA PHE A 132 -10.36 -7.88 2.48
C PHE A 132 -8.86 -7.75 2.67
N GLN A 133 -8.41 -6.92 3.62
CA GLN A 133 -6.99 -6.68 3.88
C GLN A 133 -6.22 -7.95 4.30
N SER A 134 -6.91 -8.95 4.84
CA SER A 134 -6.33 -10.23 5.27
C SER A 134 -6.11 -11.23 4.14
N THR A 135 -6.89 -11.15 3.06
CA THR A 135 -6.91 -12.18 2.00
C THR A 135 -6.75 -11.61 0.59
N GLY A 136 -6.80 -10.29 0.44
CA GLY A 136 -6.82 -9.61 -0.86
C GLY A 136 -8.05 -9.92 -1.71
N ARG A 137 -9.05 -10.63 -1.18
CA ARG A 137 -10.29 -10.99 -1.90
C ARG A 137 -11.23 -9.81 -1.96
N ARG A 138 -11.91 -9.60 -3.09
CA ARG A 138 -12.94 -8.58 -3.21
C ARG A 138 -14.10 -8.90 -2.26
N LYS A 139 -14.55 -7.90 -1.52
CA LYS A 139 -15.70 -7.99 -0.62
C LYS A 139 -16.95 -8.24 -1.46
N PRO A 140 -17.78 -9.24 -1.13
CA PRO A 140 -18.90 -9.64 -1.98
C PRO A 140 -19.96 -8.55 -2.17
N TRP A 141 -20.01 -7.56 -1.27
CA TRP A 141 -20.95 -6.43 -1.35
C TRP A 141 -20.42 -5.21 -2.12
N THR A 142 -19.20 -5.25 -2.67
CA THR A 142 -18.63 -4.17 -3.49
C THR A 142 -18.71 -4.47 -4.99
N VAL A 143 -19.41 -5.54 -5.37
CA VAL A 143 -19.71 -5.88 -6.75
C VAL A 143 -21.05 -5.22 -7.09
N GLU A 144 -21.05 -4.23 -7.99
CA GLU A 144 -22.28 -3.66 -8.52
C GLU A 144 -23.13 -4.77 -9.14
N GLN A 145 -24.31 -5.01 -8.58
CA GLN A 145 -25.29 -5.89 -9.22
C GLN A 145 -25.70 -5.22 -10.52
N LYS A 146 -25.37 -5.83 -11.67
CA LYS A 146 -26.01 -5.45 -12.92
C LYS A 146 -27.50 -5.68 -12.76
N ALA A 147 -28.26 -4.59 -12.70
CA ALA A 147 -29.71 -4.65 -12.80
C ALA A 147 -30.05 -5.33 -14.13
N VAL A 148 -30.82 -6.43 -14.05
CA VAL A 148 -31.44 -7.12 -15.19
C VAL A 148 -32.76 -6.43 -15.47
#